data_AF-A0A6P1MHS0-F1
#
_entry.id   AF-A0A6P1MHS0-F1
#
_cell.length_a   1.000
_cell.length_b   1.000
_cell.length_c   1.000
_cell.angle_alpha   90.00
_cell.angle_beta   90.00
_cell.angle_gamma   90.00
#
_symmetry.space_group_name_H-M   'P 1'
#
loop_
_entity.id
_entity.type
_entity.pdbx_description
1 polymer ?
#
loop_
_entity_poly.entity_id
_entity_poly.type
_entity_poly.pdbx_seq_one_letter_code
_entity_poly.pdbx_strand_id
1 'polypeptide(L)'
;MDARDSEKMVKLAKEGKEISKILQEDFPQYTYWDIYWEVYGSGEKTSMGVRRMITNRLNKIVNLQPMEQRGIIDEIDELVWHLYDRYKESQQKLDDIRSIIGR
;
A
#
# COMPACT_ATOMS: atom_id res chain seq x y z
N MET A 1 -10.17 3.03 10.20
CA MET A 1 -10.58 1.62 10.29
C MET A 1 -10.49 1.14 11.73
N ASP A 2 -11.33 0.20 12.18
CA ASP A 2 -11.20 -0.46 13.50
C ASP A 2 -10.01 -1.44 13.49
N ALA A 3 -9.25 -1.53 14.58
CA ALA A 3 -8.09 -2.43 14.69
C ALA A 3 -8.46 -3.92 14.46
N ARG A 4 -9.66 -4.33 14.89
CA ARG A 4 -10.17 -5.69 14.69
C ARG A 4 -10.48 -5.99 13.23
N ASP A 5 -10.93 -4.98 12.49
CA ASP A 5 -11.18 -5.08 11.06
C ASP A 5 -9.85 -5.22 10.31
N SER A 6 -8.86 -4.40 10.64
CA SER A 6 -7.50 -4.49 10.08
C SER A 6 -6.88 -5.89 10.31
N GLU A 7 -6.86 -6.39 11.54
CA GLU A 7 -6.31 -7.72 11.84
C GLU A 7 -6.99 -8.83 11.03
N LYS A 8 -8.32 -8.75 10.88
CA LYS A 8 -9.09 -9.74 10.13
C LYS A 8 -8.83 -9.65 8.63
N MET A 9 -8.72 -8.44 8.06
CA MET A 9 -8.34 -8.25 6.65
C MET A 9 -6.97 -8.85 6.37
N VAL A 10 -5.99 -8.56 7.22
CA VAL A 10 -4.62 -9.09 7.12
C VAL A 10 -4.61 -10.60 7.21
N LYS A 11 -5.39 -11.19 8.13
CA LYS A 11 -5.51 -12.64 8.26
C LYS A 11 -6.10 -13.28 7.01
N LEU A 12 -7.22 -12.79 6.50
CA LEU A 12 -7.88 -13.32 5.30
C LEU A 12 -6.95 -13.26 4.07
N ALA A 13 -6.19 -12.18 3.94
CA ALA A 13 -5.21 -12.05 2.87
C ALA A 13 -4.04 -13.04 3.02
N LYS A 14 -3.55 -13.27 4.26
CA LYS A 14 -2.52 -14.30 4.55
C LYS A 14 -3.02 -15.71 4.26
N GLU A 15 -4.33 -15.96 4.42
CA GLU A 15 -4.99 -17.22 4.05
C GLU A 15 -5.21 -17.35 2.52
N GLY A 16 -4.80 -16.35 1.73
CA GLY A 16 -4.82 -16.38 0.27
C GLY A 16 -6.10 -15.78 -0.35
N LYS A 17 -6.99 -15.18 0.45
CA LYS A 17 -8.18 -14.52 -0.08
C LYS A 17 -7.82 -13.22 -0.80
N GLU A 18 -8.30 -13.06 -2.03
CA GLU A 18 -8.06 -11.84 -2.83
C GLU A 18 -8.74 -10.62 -2.20
N ILE A 19 -8.12 -9.44 -2.27
CA ILE A 19 -8.66 -8.18 -1.71
C ILE A 19 -10.04 -7.83 -2.28
N SER A 20 -10.28 -8.10 -3.57
CA SER A 20 -11.58 -7.94 -4.20
C SER A 20 -12.67 -8.76 -3.51
N LYS A 21 -12.34 -9.99 -3.10
CA LYS A 21 -13.25 -10.87 -2.36
C LYS A 21 -13.37 -10.46 -0.89
N ILE A 22 -12.29 -10.06 -0.24
CA ILE A 22 -12.31 -9.51 1.12
C ILE A 22 -13.24 -8.28 1.18
N LEU A 23 -13.17 -7.40 0.17
CA LEU A 23 -14.06 -6.26 0.02
C LEU A 23 -15.52 -6.68 -0.16
N GLN A 24 -15.79 -7.50 -1.15
CA GLN A 24 -17.16 -7.82 -1.54
C GLN A 24 -17.89 -8.69 -0.50
N GLU A 25 -17.17 -9.59 0.18
CA GLU A 25 -17.77 -10.61 1.03
C GLU A 25 -17.70 -10.27 2.53
N ASP A 26 -16.66 -9.57 2.99
CA ASP A 26 -16.40 -9.37 4.43
C ASP A 26 -16.48 -7.90 4.85
N PHE A 27 -16.12 -6.97 3.96
CA PHE A 27 -15.86 -5.57 4.29
C PHE A 27 -16.43 -4.57 3.27
N PRO A 28 -17.71 -4.69 2.86
CA PRO A 28 -18.29 -3.85 1.81
C PRO A 28 -18.45 -2.37 2.21
N GLN A 29 -18.36 -2.07 3.51
CA GLN A 29 -18.38 -0.71 4.04
C GLN A 29 -17.08 0.05 3.80
N TYR A 30 -16.00 -0.65 3.46
CA TYR A 30 -14.70 -0.07 3.17
C TYR A 30 -14.48 0.02 1.67
N THR A 31 -13.49 0.79 1.26
CA THR A 31 -13.04 0.78 -0.11
C THR A 31 -12.05 -0.36 -0.34
N TYR A 32 -11.86 -0.73 -1.61
CA TYR A 32 -10.75 -1.62 -2.01
C TYR A 32 -9.41 -1.14 -1.44
N TRP A 33 -9.25 0.18 -1.36
CA TRP A 33 -8.03 0.84 -0.91
C TRP A 33 -7.81 0.77 0.59
N ASP A 34 -8.85 0.97 1.39
CA ASP A 34 -8.77 0.81 2.84
C ASP A 34 -8.26 -0.60 3.19
N ILE A 35 -8.85 -1.63 2.55
CA ILE A 35 -8.46 -3.03 2.77
C ILE A 35 -7.05 -3.30 2.26
N TYR A 36 -6.71 -2.76 1.09
CA TYR A 36 -5.39 -2.88 0.50
C TYR A 36 -4.30 -2.25 1.37
N TRP A 37 -4.56 -1.10 1.97
CA TRP A 37 -3.62 -0.43 2.87
C TRP A 37 -3.39 -1.23 4.15
N GLU A 38 -4.42 -1.84 4.72
CA GLU A 38 -4.23 -2.71 5.89
C GLU A 38 -3.50 -4.01 5.54
N VAL A 39 -3.94 -4.70 4.50
CA VAL A 39 -3.39 -6.00 4.08
C VAL A 39 -1.92 -5.89 3.73
N TYR A 40 -1.53 -4.85 3.02
CA TYR A 40 -0.14 -4.68 2.58
C TYR A 40 0.65 -3.66 3.38
N GLY A 41 0.04 -2.83 4.23
CA GLY A 41 0.74 -1.94 5.16
C GLY A 41 1.27 -2.67 6.39
N SER A 42 0.56 -3.72 6.82
CA SER A 42 0.90 -4.55 7.99
C SER A 42 2.04 -5.56 7.77
N GLY A 43 2.45 -5.79 6.52
CA GLY A 43 3.62 -6.58 6.16
C GLY A 43 4.51 -5.76 5.27
N GLU A 44 5.79 -5.60 5.64
CA GLU A 44 6.66 -4.61 5.01
C GLU A 44 6.64 -4.69 3.48
N LYS A 45 5.99 -3.72 2.81
CA LYS A 45 6.07 -3.60 1.36
C LYS A 45 7.54 -3.41 1.01
N THR A 46 8.12 -4.36 0.28
CA THR A 46 9.39 -4.09 -0.39
C THR A 46 9.15 -2.99 -1.42
N SER A 47 10.13 -2.12 -1.65
CA SER A 47 10.01 -1.04 -2.64
C SER A 47 9.64 -1.57 -4.03
N MET A 48 10.01 -2.82 -4.32
CA MET A 48 9.62 -3.56 -5.52
C MET A 48 8.12 -3.81 -5.65
N GLY A 49 7.44 -4.17 -4.54
CA GLY A 49 6.00 -4.37 -4.52
C GLY A 49 5.25 -3.08 -4.83
N VAL A 50 5.65 -1.98 -4.18
CA VAL A 50 5.07 -0.64 -4.43
C VAL A 50 5.31 -0.18 -5.86
N ARG A 51 6.51 -0.39 -6.40
CA ARG A 51 6.80 -0.10 -7.81
C ARG A 51 5.89 -0.86 -8.77
N ARG A 52 5.69 -2.17 -8.55
CA ARG A 52 4.79 -2.98 -9.41
C ARG A 52 3.36 -2.47 -9.35
N MET A 53 2.90 -2.03 -8.18
CA MET A 53 1.58 -1.43 -8.00
C MET A 53 1.44 -0.11 -8.78
N ILE A 54 2.42 0.80 -8.70
CA ILE A 54 2.45 2.03 -9.50
C ILE A 54 2.38 1.70 -10.99
N THR A 55 3.18 0.74 -11.46
CA THR A 55 3.17 0.31 -12.87
C THR A 55 1.80 -0.20 -13.31
N ASN A 56 1.14 -1.03 -12.50
CA ASN A 56 -0.18 -1.55 -12.84
C ASN A 56 -1.24 -0.43 -12.91
N ARG A 57 -1.17 0.56 -12.02
CA ARG A 57 -2.06 1.74 -12.02
C ARG A 57 -1.83 2.62 -13.24
N LEU A 58 -0.57 2.89 -13.59
CA LEU A 58 -0.20 3.59 -14.82
C LEU A 58 -0.70 2.86 -16.08
N ASN A 59 -0.59 1.53 -16.13
CA ASN A 59 -1.12 0.77 -17.27
C ASN A 59 -2.66 0.86 -17.36
N LYS A 60 -3.33 0.96 -16.21
CA LYS A 60 -4.79 1.09 -16.14
C LYS A 60 -5.25 2.48 -16.60
N ILE A 61 -4.51 3.54 -16.30
CA ILE A 61 -4.93 4.93 -16.56
C ILE A 61 -5.15 5.20 -18.06
N VAL A 62 -4.38 4.53 -18.92
CA VAL A 62 -4.36 4.76 -20.39
C VAL A 62 -5.74 4.54 -21.03
N ASN A 63 -6.59 3.73 -20.42
CA ASN A 63 -7.89 3.32 -20.98
C ASN A 63 -9.11 3.91 -20.25
N LEU A 64 -8.90 4.83 -19.31
CA LEU A 64 -9.98 5.38 -18.47
C LEU A 64 -10.47 6.74 -18.92
N GLN A 65 -11.70 7.09 -18.55
CA GLN A 65 -12.24 8.43 -18.76
C GLN A 65 -11.54 9.45 -17.85
N PRO A 66 -11.41 10.73 -18.25
CA PRO A 66 -10.68 11.74 -17.47
C PRO A 66 -11.09 11.86 -16.00
N MET A 67 -12.36 11.65 -15.70
CA MET A 67 -12.87 11.68 -14.31
C MET A 67 -12.34 10.51 -13.47
N GLU A 68 -12.21 9.33 -14.07
CA GLU A 68 -11.69 8.12 -13.43
C GLU A 68 -10.15 8.13 -13.38
N GLN A 69 -9.51 8.80 -14.34
CA GLN A 69 -8.05 9.00 -14.35
C GLN A 69 -7.59 9.77 -13.12
N ARG A 70 -8.35 10.78 -12.67
CA ARG A 70 -7.96 11.61 -11.53
C ARG A 70 -7.78 10.81 -10.25
N GLY A 71 -8.72 9.91 -9.93
CA GLY A 71 -8.59 9.03 -8.77
C GLY A 71 -7.35 8.15 -8.84
N ILE A 72 -7.02 7.62 -10.03
CA ILE A 72 -5.80 6.83 -10.21
C ILE A 72 -4.52 7.68 -10.07
N ILE A 73 -4.54 8.94 -10.48
CA ILE A 73 -3.39 9.84 -10.29
C ILE A 73 -3.15 10.08 -8.81
N ASP A 74 -4.20 10.36 -8.04
CA ASP A 74 -4.10 10.59 -6.60
C ASP A 74 -3.59 9.32 -5.89
N GLU A 75 -4.08 8.13 -6.28
CA GLU A 75 -3.57 6.84 -5.81
C GLU A 75 -2.08 6.63 -6.10
N ILE A 76 -1.62 7.04 -7.29
CA ILE A 76 -0.20 6.94 -7.67
C ILE A 76 0.64 7.88 -6.82
N ASP A 77 0.18 9.11 -6.56
CA ASP A 77 0.89 10.08 -5.73
C ASP A 77 1.09 9.55 -4.30
N GLU A 78 0.05 8.97 -3.68
CA GLU A 78 0.15 8.33 -2.36
C GLU A 78 1.19 7.18 -2.35
N LEU A 79 1.22 6.36 -3.39
CA LEU A 79 2.19 5.26 -3.50
C LEU A 79 3.63 5.78 -3.67
N VAL A 80 3.82 6.92 -4.35
CA VAL A 80 5.11 7.59 -4.49
C VAL A 80 5.56 8.17 -3.14
N TRP A 81 4.67 8.85 -2.42
CA TRP A 81 4.97 9.35 -1.07
C TRP A 81 5.33 8.22 -0.11
N HIS A 82 4.62 7.10 -0.17
CA HIS A 82 4.95 5.93 0.64
C HIS A 82 6.37 5.40 0.35
N LEU A 83 6.81 5.39 -0.91
CA LEU A 83 8.19 5.03 -1.27
C LEU A 83 9.21 6.03 -0.71
N TYR A 84 8.88 7.32 -0.77
CA TYR A 84 9.74 8.39 -0.25
C TYR A 84 9.90 8.29 1.27
N ASP A 85 8.81 8.13 2.01
CA ASP A 85 8.83 8.03 3.47
C ASP A 85 9.60 6.79 3.93
N ARG A 86 9.37 5.65 3.28
CA ARG A 86 10.16 4.42 3.49
C ARG A 86 11.65 4.64 3.29
N TYR A 87 12.03 5.35 2.23
CA TYR A 87 13.43 5.66 1.94
C TYR A 87 14.02 6.56 3.03
N LYS A 88 13.30 7.61 3.41
CA LYS A 88 13.70 8.54 4.47
C LYS A 88 13.88 7.83 5.82
N GLU A 89 12.95 6.96 6.20
CA GLU A 89 13.05 6.14 7.42
C GLU A 89 14.24 5.18 7.36
N SER A 90 14.48 4.54 6.21
CA SER A 90 15.62 3.65 6.03
C SER A 90 16.94 4.40 6.13
N GLN A 91 17.01 5.61 5.58
CA GLN A 91 18.18 6.48 5.67
C GLN A 91 18.43 6.91 7.13
N GLN A 92 17.39 7.32 7.85
CA GLN A 92 17.50 7.66 9.27
C GLN A 92 18.04 6.48 10.09
N LYS A 93 17.50 5.28 9.89
CA LYS A 93 17.99 4.07 10.57
C LYS A 93 19.46 3.79 10.29
N LEU A 94 19.92 4.00 9.05
CA LEU A 94 21.33 3.84 8.69
C LEU A 94 22.22 4.89 9.36
N ASP A 95 21.76 6.13 9.45
CA ASP A 95 22.50 7.20 10.11
C ASP A 95 22.57 7.00 11.63
N ASP A 96 21.49 6.50 12.25
CA ASP A 96 21.48 6.11 13.66
C ASP A 96 22.52 4.99 13.91
N ILE A 97 22.56 3.96 13.05
CA ILE A 97 23.56 2.89 13.13
C ILE A 97 24.99 3.44 13.00
N ARG A 98 25.23 4.35 12.05
CA ARG A 98 26.55 4.99 11.87
C ARG A 98 26.99 5.75 13.12
N SER A 99 26.06 6.50 13.73
CA SER A 99 26.33 7.28 14.95
C SER A 99 26.78 6.40 16.13
N ILE A 100 26.23 5.20 16.26
CA ILE A 100 26.57 4.23 17.32
C ILE A 100 27.91 3.55 17.04
N ILE A 101 28.20 3.23 15.78
CA ILE A 101 29.43 2.52 15.37
C ILE A 101 30.66 3.45 15.37
N GLY A 102 30.47 4.76 15.50
CA GLY A 102 31.56 5.72 15.67
C GLY A 102 32.40 5.93 14.40
N ARG A 103 31.75 5.90 13.23
CA ARG A 103 32.34 6.40 11.97
C ARG A 103 31.72 7.73 11.58
#